data_AF-A0A8C1EH29-F1
#
_entry.id   AF-A0A8C1EH29-F1
#
_cell.length_a   1.000
_cell.length_b   1.000
_cell.length_c   1.000
_cell.angle_alpha   90.00
_cell.angle_beta   90.00
_cell.angle_gamma   90.00
#
_symmetry.space_group_name_H-M   'P 1'
#
loop_
_entity.id
_entity.type
_entity.pdbx_description
1 polymer ?
#
loop_
_entity_poly.entity_id
_entity_poly.type
_entity_poly.pdbx_seq_one_letter_code
_entity_poly.pdbx_strand_id
1 'polypeptide(L)'
;MACAKVPLDELHVTEPFGPQGKERTLPALVVFDESLQRCLDSYLRHAPRGLDPSGLSSSPAVADMQRNIHRFVFMVFLRMATHKESKENFITPAVFAEIIYNNYLFDIPKILDLCVLFGKGNSQLLHKMIENIFTQQPSYYGDLNETLPSIIQVFDIILQKCGIQSENTGNSQPLKLNANKCLTAIAMPEEELADLVLYMCDTCTTIHSFLDTFPEACSTFKQHNFLNRLSSFYEMAVPDLEKAVKKRNFNKSLQEDMWRRISHSRKKMVEIAHLLLQHTCLQPILEGSENMVSYVEDLLQNFTAFLQEKRFLADYDEQFPIADDISLLQQAFPHLDDTRTSYLLQGVESSWESVGKKRSFPSSANHSAGAKSKTGRDLAVSQKEGAGVLEDREELRGVEGAVCTLTAGELESLLSSIRDLLPDLGEGFILACLEEYGYNSELVINNILEDKLSPSLDKLDKAMASLPDSGG
;
A
#
# COMPACT_ATOMS: atom_id res chain seq x y z
N MET A 1 -22.85 -50.60 -0.57
CA MET A 1 -23.92 -49.60 -0.76
C MET A 1 -23.41 -48.29 -0.21
N ALA A 2 -23.03 -47.36 -1.08
CA ALA A 2 -22.65 -46.01 -0.65
C ALA A 2 -23.95 -45.31 -0.23
N CYS A 3 -24.15 -45.14 1.08
CA CYS A 3 -25.21 -44.29 1.59
C CYS A 3 -24.88 -42.87 1.09
N ALA A 4 -25.76 -42.30 0.27
CA ALA A 4 -25.65 -40.91 -0.15
C ALA A 4 -25.68 -40.06 1.13
N LYS A 5 -24.54 -39.44 1.46
CA LYS A 5 -24.39 -38.64 2.68
C LYS A 5 -25.03 -37.27 2.45
N VAL A 6 -25.87 -36.89 3.39
CA VAL A 6 -26.78 -35.73 3.33
C VAL A 6 -26.09 -34.49 3.94
N PRO A 7 -26.21 -33.29 3.33
CA PRO A 7 -25.67 -32.03 3.86
C PRO A 7 -26.17 -31.67 5.28
N LEU A 8 -25.41 -30.87 6.04
CA LEU A 8 -25.77 -30.46 7.42
C LEU A 8 -27.11 -29.71 7.51
N ASP A 9 -27.46 -28.97 6.46
CA ASP A 9 -28.71 -28.22 6.30
C ASP A 9 -29.93 -29.10 6.02
N GLU A 10 -29.71 -30.32 5.52
CA GLU A 10 -30.77 -31.31 5.29
C GLU A 10 -30.94 -32.27 6.50
N LEU A 11 -30.00 -32.22 7.45
CA LEU A 11 -30.15 -32.87 8.76
C LEU A 11 -31.08 -32.01 9.62
N HIS A 12 -32.30 -32.49 9.85
CA HIS A 12 -33.20 -31.88 10.83
C HIS A 12 -32.48 -31.78 12.17
N VAL A 13 -32.06 -30.58 12.58
CA VAL A 13 -31.64 -30.29 13.95
C VAL A 13 -32.90 -30.24 14.83
N THR A 14 -33.59 -31.38 14.92
CA THR A 14 -34.69 -31.60 15.85
C THR A 14 -34.12 -32.29 17.07
N GLU A 15 -34.09 -31.60 18.22
CA GLU A 15 -34.69 -32.06 19.49
C GLU A 15 -34.45 -31.09 20.68
N PRO A 16 -35.28 -31.17 21.75
CA PRO A 16 -35.86 -30.02 22.44
C PRO A 16 -35.05 -29.46 23.63
N PHE A 17 -35.48 -28.27 24.07
CA PHE A 17 -35.06 -27.57 25.29
C PHE A 17 -35.13 -28.47 26.56
N GLY A 18 -34.02 -28.60 27.28
CA GLY A 18 -33.93 -29.30 28.58
C GLY A 18 -32.48 -29.51 29.06
N PRO A 19 -32.25 -29.82 30.35
CA PRO A 19 -30.99 -29.56 31.09
C PRO A 19 -29.82 -30.54 30.81
N GLN A 20 -29.80 -31.17 29.65
CA GLN A 20 -28.70 -32.05 29.20
C GLN A 20 -28.32 -31.72 27.74
N GLY A 21 -27.98 -30.45 27.48
CA GLY A 21 -27.69 -29.96 26.14
C GLY A 21 -26.57 -30.74 25.45
N LYS A 22 -26.88 -31.37 24.31
CA LYS A 22 -25.89 -31.97 23.40
C LYS A 22 -24.99 -30.89 22.80
N GLU A 23 -23.79 -31.28 22.38
CA GLU A 23 -22.85 -30.46 21.62
C GLU A 23 -23.55 -29.80 20.43
N ARG A 24 -23.63 -28.47 20.42
CA ARG A 24 -24.14 -27.72 19.28
C ARG A 24 -23.09 -27.71 18.18
N THR A 25 -23.48 -28.00 16.94
CA THR A 25 -22.63 -27.73 15.78
C THR A 25 -22.46 -26.21 15.64
N LEU A 26 -21.25 -25.77 15.27
CA LEU A 26 -20.90 -24.35 15.21
C LEU A 26 -21.85 -23.48 14.34
N PRO A 27 -22.40 -23.98 13.21
CA PRO A 27 -23.40 -23.24 12.44
C PRO A 27 -24.65 -22.85 13.26
N ALA A 28 -25.13 -23.73 14.15
CA ALA A 28 -26.29 -23.43 15.00
C ALA A 28 -25.94 -22.41 16.10
N LEU A 29 -24.72 -22.45 16.66
CA LEU A 29 -24.30 -21.47 17.65
C LEU A 29 -24.19 -20.06 17.04
N VAL A 30 -23.56 -19.94 15.88
CA VAL A 30 -23.31 -18.65 15.22
C VAL A 30 -24.60 -17.98 14.73
N VAL A 31 -25.58 -18.78 14.29
CA VAL A 31 -26.87 -18.26 13.79
C VAL A 31 -27.82 -17.88 14.92
N PHE A 32 -27.86 -18.66 16.01
CA PHE A 32 -28.89 -18.48 17.05
C PHE A 32 -28.39 -17.77 18.32
N ASP A 33 -27.07 -17.62 18.51
CA ASP A 33 -26.50 -16.93 19.67
C ASP A 33 -26.07 -15.50 19.32
N GLU A 34 -26.98 -14.54 19.54
CA GLU A 34 -26.69 -13.11 19.37
C GLU A 34 -25.53 -12.61 20.25
N SER A 35 -25.27 -13.25 21.40
CA SER A 35 -24.18 -12.81 22.29
C SER A 35 -22.82 -13.07 21.68
N LEU A 36 -22.68 -14.15 20.90
CA LEU A 36 -21.48 -14.47 20.16
C LEU A 36 -21.23 -13.45 19.05
N GLN A 37 -22.26 -13.13 18.25
CA GLN A 37 -22.13 -12.11 17.20
C GLN A 37 -21.72 -10.74 17.77
N ARG A 38 -22.38 -10.30 18.86
CA ARG A 38 -22.02 -9.06 19.56
C ARG A 38 -20.59 -9.08 20.10
N CYS A 39 -20.11 -10.23 20.57
CA CYS A 39 -18.73 -10.39 21.03
C CYS A 39 -17.72 -10.23 19.88
N LEU A 40 -17.99 -10.86 18.73
CA LEU A 40 -17.14 -10.77 17.55
C LEU A 40 -17.10 -9.34 16.99
N ASP A 41 -18.26 -8.69 16.91
CA ASP A 41 -18.39 -7.29 16.47
C ASP A 41 -17.65 -6.32 17.38
N SER A 42 -17.78 -6.51 18.69
CA SER A 42 -17.05 -5.71 19.67
C SER A 42 -15.55 -5.87 19.49
N TYR A 43 -15.07 -7.09 19.26
CA TYR A 43 -13.66 -7.33 19.02
C TYR A 43 -13.18 -6.68 17.73
N LEU A 44 -13.84 -6.89 16.58
CA LEU A 44 -13.42 -6.28 15.31
C LEU A 44 -13.35 -4.76 15.41
N ARG A 45 -14.34 -4.14 16.06
CA ARG A 45 -14.43 -2.68 16.19
C ARG A 45 -13.38 -2.08 17.13
N HIS A 46 -13.04 -2.76 18.22
CA HIS A 46 -12.24 -2.19 19.31
C HIS A 46 -10.87 -2.86 19.51
N ALA A 47 -10.54 -3.90 18.74
CA ALA A 47 -9.22 -4.49 18.78
C ALA A 47 -8.15 -3.45 18.41
N PRO A 48 -7.04 -3.39 19.16
CA PRO A 48 -5.97 -2.46 18.87
C PRO A 48 -5.37 -2.78 17.50
N ARG A 49 -5.25 -1.76 16.65
CA ARG A 49 -4.62 -1.86 15.34
C ARG A 49 -3.11 -1.68 15.48
N GLY A 50 -2.34 -2.20 14.54
CA GLY A 50 -0.87 -2.12 14.57
C GLY A 50 -0.30 -0.69 14.55
N LEU A 51 -1.11 0.31 14.19
CA LEU A 51 -0.74 1.72 14.16
C LEU A 51 -1.26 2.51 15.36
N ASP A 52 -2.07 1.91 16.24
CA ASP A 52 -2.59 2.62 17.41
C ASP A 52 -1.44 3.07 18.32
N PRO A 53 -1.58 4.21 19.03
CA PRO A 53 -0.57 4.66 19.95
C PRO A 53 -0.18 3.52 20.90
N SER A 54 1.11 3.14 20.90
CA SER A 54 1.66 2.14 21.81
C SER A 54 1.72 2.72 23.22
N GLY A 55 0.55 2.97 23.80
CA GLY A 55 0.37 3.83 24.97
C GLY A 55 0.42 3.11 26.31
N LEU A 56 0.47 1.78 26.34
CA LEU A 56 0.50 1.05 27.60
C LEU A 56 1.50 -0.11 27.49
N SER A 57 2.47 -0.13 28.41
CA SER A 57 3.20 -1.35 28.75
C SER A 57 2.19 -2.41 29.17
N SER A 58 1.71 -3.20 28.20
CA SER A 58 0.88 -4.35 28.49
C SER A 58 1.77 -5.35 29.21
N SER A 59 1.32 -5.80 30.39
CA SER A 59 1.94 -6.95 31.05
C SER A 59 2.06 -8.09 30.03
N PRO A 60 3.14 -8.89 30.05
CA PRO A 60 3.29 -10.04 29.16
C PRO A 60 2.04 -10.92 29.11
N ALA A 61 1.35 -11.09 30.25
CA ALA A 61 0.10 -11.86 30.33
C ALA A 61 -1.06 -11.24 29.53
N VAL A 62 -1.15 -9.90 29.47
CA VAL A 62 -2.15 -9.19 28.66
C VAL A 62 -1.82 -9.33 27.18
N ALA A 63 -0.54 -9.19 26.81
CA ALA A 63 -0.10 -9.39 25.43
C ALA A 63 -0.33 -10.84 24.95
N ASP A 64 -0.05 -11.84 25.80
CA ASP A 64 -0.35 -13.24 25.54
C ASP A 64 -1.85 -13.49 25.33
N MET A 65 -2.69 -12.92 26.20
CA MET A 65 -4.14 -13.05 26.07
C MET A 65 -4.64 -12.36 24.79
N GLN A 66 -4.15 -11.17 24.46
CA GLN A 66 -4.49 -10.48 23.21
C GLN A 66 -4.12 -11.31 21.99
N ARG A 67 -2.93 -11.92 21.96
CA ARG A 67 -2.51 -12.84 20.88
C ARG A 67 -3.45 -14.04 20.75
N ASN A 68 -3.85 -14.63 21.87
CA ASN A 68 -4.76 -15.78 21.88
C ASN A 68 -6.15 -15.39 21.36
N ILE A 69 -6.72 -14.28 21.85
CA ILE A 69 -8.02 -13.79 21.39
C ILE A 69 -7.96 -13.46 19.89
N HIS A 70 -6.90 -12.76 19.44
CA HIS A 70 -6.69 -12.43 18.04
C HIS A 70 -6.69 -13.69 17.16
N ARG A 71 -5.94 -14.72 17.55
CA ARG A 71 -5.92 -16.00 16.85
C ARG A 71 -7.30 -16.67 16.85
N PHE A 72 -7.99 -16.72 17.99
CA PHE A 72 -9.29 -17.41 18.07
C PHE A 72 -10.36 -16.70 17.25
N VAL A 73 -10.43 -15.38 17.29
CA VAL A 73 -11.39 -14.60 16.50
C VAL A 73 -11.18 -14.86 15.01
N PHE A 74 -9.93 -14.82 14.52
CA PHE A 74 -9.64 -15.16 13.13
C PHE A 74 -10.10 -16.57 12.76
N MET A 75 -9.82 -17.56 13.61
CA MET A 75 -10.23 -18.95 13.36
C MET A 75 -11.76 -19.13 13.36
N VAL A 76 -12.48 -18.36 14.17
CA VAL A 76 -13.95 -18.34 14.15
C VAL A 76 -14.45 -17.78 12.83
N PHE A 77 -13.95 -16.63 12.37
CA PHE A 77 -14.33 -16.07 11.07
C PHE A 77 -13.96 -16.98 9.89
N LEU A 78 -12.78 -17.59 9.92
CA LEU A 78 -12.34 -18.56 8.92
C LEU A 78 -13.32 -19.73 8.81
N ARG A 79 -13.74 -20.26 9.95
CA ARG A 79 -14.70 -21.36 10.00
C ARG A 79 -16.08 -20.92 9.51
N MET A 80 -16.56 -19.74 9.93
CA MET A 80 -17.83 -19.16 9.47
C MET A 80 -17.84 -18.87 7.97
N ALA A 81 -16.69 -18.60 7.36
CA ALA A 81 -16.54 -18.39 5.93
C ALA A 81 -16.33 -19.70 5.14
N THR A 82 -16.25 -20.86 5.79
CA THR A 82 -15.96 -22.15 5.16
C THR A 82 -17.21 -23.01 5.08
N HIS A 83 -17.87 -23.03 3.92
CA HIS A 83 -19.08 -23.84 3.69
C HIS A 83 -18.80 -25.36 3.69
N LYS A 84 -17.54 -25.79 3.51
CA LYS A 84 -17.13 -27.19 3.48
C LYS A 84 -15.92 -27.43 4.39
N GLU A 85 -16.19 -27.66 5.68
CA GLU A 85 -15.14 -27.92 6.69
C GLU A 85 -14.47 -29.29 6.47
N SER A 86 -15.22 -30.29 5.98
CA SER A 86 -14.70 -31.62 5.65
C SER A 86 -15.60 -32.33 4.63
N LYS A 87 -15.27 -33.58 4.27
CA LYS A 87 -16.15 -34.43 3.43
C LYS A 87 -17.48 -34.75 4.11
N GLU A 88 -17.54 -34.68 5.43
CA GLU A 88 -18.69 -35.08 6.25
C GLU A 88 -19.43 -33.89 6.86
N ASN A 89 -18.74 -32.76 7.00
CA ASN A 89 -19.29 -31.53 7.58
C ASN A 89 -19.24 -30.43 6.52
N PHE A 90 -20.37 -30.22 5.86
CA PHE A 90 -20.54 -29.18 4.84
C PHE A 90 -22.00 -28.71 4.80
N ILE A 91 -22.17 -27.48 4.36
CA ILE A 91 -23.44 -26.83 4.07
C ILE A 91 -23.50 -26.63 2.56
N THR A 92 -24.67 -26.80 1.94
CA THR A 92 -24.81 -26.51 0.52
C THR A 92 -24.48 -25.03 0.23
N PRO A 93 -23.84 -24.70 -0.91
CA PRO A 93 -23.48 -23.33 -1.24
C PRO A 93 -24.62 -22.32 -1.15
N ALA A 94 -25.82 -22.70 -1.61
CA ALA A 94 -27.00 -21.83 -1.58
C ALA A 94 -27.45 -21.52 -0.13
N VAL A 95 -27.56 -22.54 0.73
CA VAL A 95 -27.95 -22.33 2.13
C VAL A 95 -26.86 -21.60 2.91
N PHE A 96 -25.59 -21.88 2.63
CA PHE A 96 -24.47 -21.13 3.19
C PHE A 96 -24.56 -19.64 2.85
N ALA A 97 -24.83 -19.29 1.59
CA ALA A 97 -24.97 -17.92 1.13
C ALA A 97 -26.14 -17.18 1.82
N GLU A 98 -27.26 -17.86 2.03
CA GLU A 98 -28.39 -17.31 2.79
C GLU A 98 -28.04 -17.13 4.27
N ILE A 99 -27.36 -18.10 4.89
CA ILE A 99 -26.98 -18.04 6.31
C ILE A 99 -26.07 -16.85 6.57
N ILE A 100 -24.99 -16.69 5.80
CA ILE A 100 -24.00 -15.64 6.06
C ILE A 100 -24.58 -14.23 5.88
N TYR A 101 -25.49 -14.07 4.91
CA TYR A 101 -26.08 -12.77 4.55
C TYR A 101 -27.26 -12.40 5.46
N ASN A 102 -28.25 -13.28 5.57
CA ASN A 102 -29.50 -12.97 6.26
C ASN A 102 -29.33 -12.86 7.79
N ASN A 103 -28.28 -13.48 8.34
CA ASN A 103 -27.98 -13.42 9.77
C ASN A 103 -26.87 -12.42 10.12
N TYR A 104 -26.46 -11.55 9.18
CA TYR A 104 -25.43 -10.52 9.36
C TYR A 104 -24.11 -11.07 9.92
N LEU A 105 -23.74 -12.29 9.51
CA LEU A 105 -22.47 -12.91 9.96
C LEU A 105 -21.27 -12.16 9.37
N PHE A 106 -21.46 -11.62 8.16
CA PHE A 106 -20.54 -10.72 7.51
C PHE A 106 -21.30 -9.49 7.02
N ASP A 107 -20.62 -8.35 7.06
CA ASP A 107 -21.01 -7.10 6.44
C ASP A 107 -19.73 -6.42 5.94
N ILE A 108 -19.86 -5.40 5.09
CA ILE A 108 -18.69 -4.72 4.52
C ILE A 108 -17.77 -4.14 5.62
N PRO A 109 -18.26 -3.45 6.66
CA PRO A 109 -17.41 -3.01 7.78
C PRO A 109 -16.62 -4.14 8.46
N LYS A 110 -17.24 -5.28 8.77
CA LYS A 110 -16.55 -6.45 9.34
C LYS A 110 -15.47 -6.96 8.40
N ILE A 111 -15.72 -7.00 7.09
CA ILE A 111 -14.73 -7.45 6.10
C ILE A 111 -13.55 -6.48 6.02
N LEU A 112 -13.80 -5.17 6.07
CA LEU A 112 -12.76 -4.15 6.17
C LEU A 112 -11.91 -4.32 7.45
N ASP A 113 -12.57 -4.51 8.60
CA ASP A 113 -11.91 -4.76 9.89
C ASP A 113 -11.08 -6.05 9.87
N LEU A 114 -11.60 -7.12 9.26
CA LEU A 114 -10.88 -8.38 9.08
C LEU A 114 -9.60 -8.19 8.27
N CYS A 115 -9.65 -7.40 7.19
CA CYS A 115 -8.50 -7.11 6.33
C CYS A 115 -7.41 -6.35 7.08
N VAL A 116 -7.77 -5.27 7.79
CA VAL A 116 -6.77 -4.48 8.52
C VAL A 116 -6.18 -5.21 9.73
N LEU A 117 -6.98 -6.05 10.41
CA LEU A 117 -6.52 -6.81 11.57
C LEU A 117 -5.68 -8.04 11.19
N PHE A 118 -6.07 -8.79 10.16
CA PHE A 118 -5.51 -10.12 9.88
C PHE A 118 -4.77 -10.23 8.55
N GLY A 119 -4.84 -9.21 7.68
CA GLY A 119 -4.20 -9.24 6.36
C GLY A 119 -2.68 -9.37 6.45
N LYS A 120 -2.05 -8.66 7.38
CA LYS A 120 -0.60 -8.78 7.61
C LYS A 120 -0.27 -10.14 8.24
N GLY A 121 0.27 -11.05 7.43
CA GLY A 121 0.73 -12.38 7.84
C GLY A 121 -0.22 -13.52 7.46
N ASN A 122 -1.50 -13.26 7.21
CA ASN A 122 -2.48 -14.28 6.78
C ASN A 122 -3.18 -13.95 5.46
N SER A 123 -2.61 -13.04 4.64
CA SER A 123 -3.24 -12.49 3.42
C SER A 123 -3.80 -13.57 2.50
N GLN A 124 -3.04 -14.63 2.19
CA GLN A 124 -3.50 -15.71 1.30
C GLN A 124 -4.74 -16.44 1.82
N LEU A 125 -4.80 -16.70 3.13
CA LEU A 125 -5.92 -17.40 3.75
C LEU A 125 -7.13 -16.48 3.87
N LEU A 126 -6.89 -15.21 4.20
CA LEU A 126 -7.92 -14.19 4.29
C LEU A 126 -8.52 -13.86 2.91
N HIS A 127 -7.70 -13.81 1.86
CA HIS A 127 -8.15 -13.66 0.48
C HIS A 127 -9.13 -14.79 0.13
N LYS A 128 -8.75 -16.06 0.30
CA LYS A 128 -9.64 -17.21 0.05
C LYS A 128 -10.93 -17.15 0.87
N MET A 129 -10.84 -16.64 2.09
CA MET A 129 -11.99 -16.47 2.98
C MET A 129 -12.99 -15.47 2.39
N ILE A 130 -12.50 -14.29 1.99
CA ILE A 130 -13.31 -13.21 1.42
C ILE A 130 -13.81 -13.59 0.01
N GLU A 131 -12.94 -14.13 -0.83
CA GLU A 131 -13.27 -14.66 -2.16
C GLU A 131 -14.43 -15.67 -2.06
N ASN A 132 -14.36 -16.63 -1.12
CA ASN A 132 -15.46 -17.58 -0.93
C ASN A 132 -16.76 -16.89 -0.50
N ILE A 133 -16.70 -15.91 0.41
CA ILE A 133 -17.89 -15.14 0.83
C ILE A 133 -18.55 -14.45 -0.36
N PHE A 134 -17.79 -13.69 -1.15
CA PHE A 134 -18.31 -12.95 -2.31
C PHE A 134 -18.74 -13.87 -3.46
N THR A 135 -18.08 -15.02 -3.63
CA THR A 135 -18.44 -16.01 -4.65
C THR A 135 -19.75 -16.71 -4.32
N GLN A 136 -19.93 -17.16 -3.07
CA GLN A 136 -21.17 -17.83 -2.68
C GLN A 136 -22.33 -16.83 -2.53
N GLN A 137 -22.06 -15.60 -2.11
CA GLN A 137 -23.05 -14.54 -1.93
C GLN A 137 -22.65 -13.27 -2.70
N PRO A 138 -23.05 -13.13 -3.97
CA PRO A 138 -22.70 -11.96 -4.78
C PRO A 138 -23.34 -10.64 -4.33
N SER A 139 -24.39 -10.66 -3.50
CA SER A 139 -25.06 -9.44 -3.01
C SER A 139 -24.11 -8.52 -2.22
N TYR A 140 -23.02 -9.05 -1.65
CA TYR A 140 -21.98 -8.23 -1.01
C TYR A 140 -21.29 -7.25 -1.98
N TYR A 141 -21.26 -7.50 -3.29
CA TYR A 141 -20.82 -6.48 -4.25
C TYR A 141 -21.78 -5.30 -4.32
N GLY A 142 -23.09 -5.55 -4.17
CA GLY A 142 -24.11 -4.52 -4.03
C GLY A 142 -23.91 -3.69 -2.76
N ASP A 143 -23.72 -4.36 -1.62
CA ASP A 143 -23.44 -3.69 -0.34
C ASP A 143 -22.14 -2.86 -0.39
N LEU A 144 -21.09 -3.38 -1.04
CA LEU A 144 -19.84 -2.64 -1.25
C LEU A 144 -20.07 -1.39 -2.08
N ASN A 145 -20.84 -1.52 -3.17
CA ASN A 145 -21.19 -0.41 -4.04
C ASN A 145 -22.00 0.68 -3.30
N GLU A 146 -22.89 0.30 -2.38
CA GLU A 146 -23.64 1.23 -1.53
C GLU A 146 -22.80 1.85 -0.40
N THR A 147 -21.77 1.14 0.07
CA THR A 147 -20.87 1.60 1.13
C THR A 147 -19.85 2.64 0.62
N LEU A 148 -19.41 2.51 -0.63
CA LEU A 148 -18.35 3.35 -1.22
C LEU A 148 -18.59 4.87 -1.16
N PRO A 149 -19.80 5.40 -1.44
CA PRO A 149 -20.08 6.83 -1.26
C PRO A 149 -19.78 7.32 0.16
N SER A 150 -20.06 6.50 1.18
CA SER A 150 -19.77 6.84 2.58
C SER A 150 -18.27 6.85 2.85
N ILE A 151 -17.51 5.92 2.26
CA ILE A 151 -16.04 5.89 2.35
C ILE A 151 -15.45 7.15 1.68
N ILE A 152 -15.95 7.54 0.51
CA ILE A 152 -15.51 8.76 -0.19
C ILE A 152 -15.83 10.01 0.65
N GLN A 153 -17.01 10.05 1.29
CA GLN A 153 -17.42 11.16 2.15
C GLN A 153 -16.47 11.34 3.35
N VAL A 154 -15.77 10.30 3.80
CA VAL A 154 -14.75 10.43 4.86
C VAL A 154 -13.66 11.43 4.44
N PHE A 155 -13.21 11.39 3.19
CA PHE A 155 -12.23 12.35 2.68
C PHE A 155 -12.79 13.78 2.65
N ASP A 156 -14.06 13.95 2.28
CA ASP A 156 -14.74 15.26 2.35
C ASP A 156 -14.80 15.80 3.77
N ILE A 157 -15.13 14.94 4.75
CA ILE A 157 -15.18 15.32 6.17
C ILE A 157 -13.80 15.77 6.65
N ILE A 158 -12.73 15.07 6.24
CA ILE A 158 -11.36 15.45 6.62
C ILE A 158 -10.99 16.82 6.02
N LEU A 159 -11.26 17.04 4.73
CA LEU A 159 -11.00 18.32 4.07
C LEU A 159 -11.81 19.46 4.72
N GLN A 160 -13.10 19.22 4.97
CA GLN A 160 -13.98 20.17 5.62
C GLN A 160 -13.46 20.56 7.01
N LYS A 161 -13.01 19.59 7.81
CA LYS A 161 -12.40 19.86 9.13
C LYS A 161 -11.10 20.66 9.03
N CYS A 162 -10.36 20.55 7.93
CA CYS A 162 -9.19 21.39 7.64
C CYS A 162 -9.56 22.78 7.09
N GLY A 163 -10.85 23.09 6.90
CA GLY A 163 -11.29 24.31 6.24
C GLY A 163 -11.00 24.37 4.73
N ILE A 164 -10.70 23.23 4.11
CA ILE A 164 -10.43 23.10 2.68
C ILE A 164 -11.75 22.78 1.98
N GLN A 165 -12.16 23.65 1.05
CA GLN A 165 -13.34 23.39 0.22
C GLN A 165 -12.92 22.64 -1.04
N SER A 166 -13.50 21.46 -1.28
CA SER A 166 -13.35 20.77 -2.56
C SER A 166 -14.33 21.39 -3.57
N GLU A 167 -13.83 21.78 -4.76
CA GLU A 167 -14.64 22.40 -5.83
C GLU A 167 -15.80 21.51 -6.31
N ASN A 168 -15.82 20.22 -5.95
CA ASN A 168 -16.84 19.25 -6.34
C ASN A 168 -18.15 19.28 -5.53
N THR A 169 -18.33 20.24 -4.61
CA THR A 169 -19.64 20.42 -3.96
C THR A 169 -20.58 21.20 -4.89
N GLY A 170 -20.94 20.59 -6.03
CA GLY A 170 -21.91 21.09 -7.01
C GLY A 170 -23.36 21.14 -6.52
N ASN A 171 -23.58 21.20 -5.20
CA ASN A 171 -24.89 21.46 -4.61
C ASN A 171 -24.81 22.79 -3.85
N SER A 172 -25.37 23.82 -4.47
CA SER A 172 -25.80 25.09 -3.89
C SER A 172 -26.81 24.86 -2.75
N GLN A 173 -26.38 24.23 -1.65
CA GLN A 173 -27.11 24.31 -0.39
C GLN A 173 -26.64 25.58 0.33
N PRO A 174 -27.56 26.46 0.75
CA PRO A 174 -27.19 27.61 1.56
C PRO A 174 -26.52 27.08 2.83
N LEU A 175 -25.24 27.41 2.98
CA LEU A 175 -24.47 27.14 4.20
C LEU A 175 -25.28 27.66 5.39
N LYS A 176 -25.60 26.78 6.33
CA LYS A 176 -26.26 27.18 7.58
C LYS A 176 -25.40 28.29 8.21
N LEU A 177 -26.02 29.40 8.58
CA LEU A 177 -25.37 30.58 9.18
C LEU A 177 -24.58 30.24 10.47
N ASN A 178 -24.80 29.04 11.02
CA ASN A 178 -24.16 28.48 12.21
C ASN A 178 -23.24 27.27 11.89
N ALA A 179 -22.81 27.08 10.64
CA ALA A 179 -21.82 26.07 10.29
C ALA A 179 -20.47 26.50 10.91
N ASN A 180 -20.22 25.93 12.09
CA ASN A 180 -19.09 26.11 13.00
C ASN A 180 -17.80 26.56 12.33
N LYS A 181 -17.10 27.51 12.97
CA LYS A 181 -15.75 28.00 12.64
C LYS A 181 -14.88 26.90 12.00
N CYS A 182 -14.80 26.84 10.66
CA CYS A 182 -13.79 26.04 9.99
C CYS A 182 -12.45 26.67 10.34
N LEU A 183 -11.69 25.97 11.18
CA LEU A 183 -10.32 26.33 11.49
C LEU A 183 -9.44 25.59 10.47
N THR A 184 -8.45 26.30 9.93
CA THR A 184 -7.41 25.65 9.13
C THR A 184 -6.63 24.66 9.99
N ALA A 185 -5.94 23.67 9.41
CA ALA A 185 -5.15 22.72 10.20
C ALA A 185 -4.12 23.40 11.12
N ILE A 186 -3.66 24.61 10.73
CA ILE A 186 -2.75 25.41 11.55
C ILE A 186 -3.43 26.07 12.77
N ALA A 187 -4.74 26.30 12.72
CA ALA A 187 -5.51 27.04 13.73
C ALA A 187 -6.37 26.15 14.64
N MET A 188 -6.63 24.89 14.27
CA MET A 188 -7.44 23.97 15.07
C MET A 188 -6.72 23.50 16.35
N PRO A 189 -7.43 23.05 17.41
CA PRO A 189 -6.81 22.48 18.61
C PRO A 189 -5.85 21.31 18.29
N GLU A 190 -4.83 21.12 19.13
CA GLU A 190 -3.82 20.07 18.92
C GLU A 190 -4.43 18.66 18.96
N GLU A 191 -5.32 18.41 19.93
CA GLU A 191 -6.05 17.14 20.05
C GLU A 191 -6.90 16.84 18.81
N GLU A 192 -7.60 17.85 18.29
CA GLU A 192 -8.43 17.70 17.10
C GLU A 192 -7.59 17.40 15.85
N LEU A 193 -6.42 18.02 15.72
CA LEU A 193 -5.49 17.73 14.62
C LEU A 193 -4.90 16.31 14.74
N ALA A 194 -4.54 15.88 15.95
CA ALA A 194 -4.03 14.53 16.20
C ALA A 194 -5.08 13.45 15.87
N ASP A 195 -6.33 13.65 16.31
CA ASP A 195 -7.46 12.76 15.98
C ASP A 195 -7.74 12.72 14.49
N LEU A 196 -7.62 13.87 13.80
CA LEU A 196 -7.83 13.95 12.35
C LEU A 196 -6.75 13.18 11.58
N VAL A 197 -5.48 13.33 11.97
CA VAL A 197 -4.35 12.59 11.39
C VAL A 197 -4.49 11.10 11.66
N LEU A 198 -4.90 10.71 12.88
CA LEU A 198 -5.18 9.32 13.23
C LEU A 198 -6.30 8.75 12.37
N TYR A 199 -7.41 9.49 12.21
CA TYR A 199 -8.55 9.06 11.43
C TYR A 199 -8.22 8.89 9.94
N MET A 200 -7.46 9.82 9.36
CA MET A 200 -6.94 9.70 7.99
C MET A 200 -6.05 8.46 7.86
N CYS A 201 -5.15 8.24 8.80
CA CYS A 201 -4.24 7.10 8.81
C CYS A 201 -4.98 5.76 8.89
N ASP A 202 -5.95 5.64 9.80
CA ASP A 202 -6.80 4.45 9.94
C ASP A 202 -7.57 4.19 8.64
N THR A 203 -8.23 5.22 8.09
CA THR A 203 -8.99 5.13 6.84
C THR A 203 -8.13 4.62 5.67
N CYS A 204 -6.97 5.25 5.43
CA CYS A 204 -6.08 4.85 4.34
C CYS A 204 -5.52 3.42 4.55
N THR A 205 -5.21 3.05 5.79
CA THR A 205 -4.67 1.71 6.10
C THR A 205 -5.73 0.63 5.90
N THR A 206 -6.97 0.89 6.31
CA THR A 206 -8.09 -0.05 6.17
C THR A 206 -8.45 -0.26 4.70
N ILE A 207 -8.56 0.82 3.91
CA ILE A 207 -8.84 0.72 2.47
C ILE A 207 -7.71 -0.03 1.75
N HIS A 208 -6.45 0.31 2.04
CA HIS A 208 -5.31 -0.40 1.46
C HIS A 208 -5.36 -1.89 1.80
N SER A 209 -5.52 -2.24 3.08
CA SER A 209 -5.50 -3.64 3.53
C SER A 209 -6.62 -4.45 2.88
N PHE A 210 -7.78 -3.84 2.66
CA PHE A 210 -8.89 -4.47 1.95
C PHE A 210 -8.57 -4.73 0.48
N LEU A 211 -8.10 -3.72 -0.26
CA LEU A 211 -7.80 -3.87 -1.69
C LEU A 211 -6.60 -4.80 -1.96
N ASP A 212 -5.60 -4.79 -1.08
CA ASP A 212 -4.46 -5.71 -1.13
C ASP A 212 -4.87 -7.17 -0.87
N THR A 213 -5.83 -7.37 0.04
CA THR A 213 -6.32 -8.72 0.37
C THR A 213 -7.37 -9.23 -0.62
N PHE A 214 -8.20 -8.34 -1.17
CA PHE A 214 -9.29 -8.68 -2.09
C PHE A 214 -9.30 -7.75 -3.31
N PRO A 215 -8.38 -7.99 -4.27
CA PRO A 215 -8.20 -7.15 -5.46
C PRO A 215 -9.44 -7.00 -6.35
N GLU A 216 -10.35 -7.97 -6.35
CA GLU A 216 -11.58 -7.98 -7.14
C GLU A 216 -12.46 -6.76 -6.84
N ALA A 217 -12.39 -6.24 -5.61
CA ALA A 217 -13.07 -5.00 -5.21
C ALA A 217 -12.59 -3.75 -5.95
N CYS A 218 -11.38 -3.75 -6.53
CA CYS A 218 -10.85 -2.60 -7.30
C CYS A 218 -11.80 -2.19 -8.44
N SER A 219 -12.50 -3.16 -9.04
CA SER A 219 -13.49 -2.90 -10.09
C SER A 219 -14.66 -2.03 -9.59
N THR A 220 -15.17 -2.29 -8.38
CA THR A 220 -16.21 -1.48 -7.74
C THR A 220 -15.68 -0.09 -7.38
N PHE A 221 -14.46 0.02 -6.88
CA PHE A 221 -13.83 1.31 -6.59
C PHE A 221 -13.65 2.18 -7.86
N LYS A 222 -13.27 1.56 -8.99
CA LYS A 222 -13.18 2.26 -10.28
C LYS A 222 -14.51 2.86 -10.73
N GLN A 223 -15.62 2.14 -10.54
CA GLN A 223 -16.97 2.63 -10.89
C GLN A 223 -17.35 3.93 -10.15
N HIS A 224 -16.83 4.11 -8.93
CA HIS A 224 -17.05 5.31 -8.12
C HIS A 224 -16.02 6.43 -8.37
N ASN A 225 -15.16 6.32 -9.38
CA ASN A 225 -14.07 7.26 -9.65
C ASN A 225 -13.17 7.50 -8.42
N PHE A 226 -12.98 6.46 -7.59
CA PHE A 226 -12.27 6.59 -6.32
C PHE A 226 -10.83 7.07 -6.51
N LEU A 227 -10.16 6.65 -7.59
CA LEU A 227 -8.77 7.03 -7.87
C LEU A 227 -8.60 8.54 -8.03
N ASN A 228 -9.46 9.20 -8.82
CA ASN A 228 -9.44 10.66 -8.98
C ASN A 228 -9.74 11.38 -7.67
N ARG A 229 -10.64 10.80 -6.86
CA ARG A 229 -10.98 11.37 -5.56
C ARG A 229 -9.80 11.28 -4.60
N LEU A 230 -9.08 10.15 -4.61
CA LEU A 230 -7.90 9.90 -3.79
C LEU A 230 -6.74 10.82 -4.16
N SER A 231 -6.44 10.99 -5.46
CA SER A 231 -5.37 11.88 -5.93
C SER A 231 -5.64 13.33 -5.57
N SER A 232 -6.88 13.80 -5.78
CA SER A 232 -7.28 15.17 -5.43
C SER A 232 -7.29 15.40 -3.91
N PHE A 233 -7.75 14.42 -3.13
CA PHE A 233 -7.65 14.48 -1.66
C PHE A 233 -6.19 14.58 -1.21
N TYR A 234 -5.29 13.80 -1.81
CA TYR A 234 -3.86 13.84 -1.50
C TYR A 234 -3.27 15.22 -1.76
N GLU A 235 -3.51 15.80 -2.94
CA GLU A 235 -2.98 17.10 -3.34
C GLU A 235 -3.40 18.21 -2.36
N MET A 236 -4.63 18.15 -1.86
CA MET A 236 -5.18 19.15 -0.95
C MET A 236 -4.79 18.93 0.52
N ALA A 237 -5.04 17.73 1.06
CA ALA A 237 -4.95 17.47 2.49
C ALA A 237 -3.51 17.33 2.98
N VAL A 238 -2.66 16.63 2.21
CA VAL A 238 -1.31 16.27 2.66
C VAL A 238 -0.45 17.52 2.90
N PRO A 239 -0.36 18.50 1.98
CA PRO A 239 0.46 19.69 2.21
C PRO A 239 -0.02 20.54 3.39
N ASP A 240 -1.34 20.64 3.59
CA ASP A 240 -1.91 21.42 4.70
C ASP A 240 -1.60 20.78 6.05
N LEU A 241 -1.80 19.46 6.18
CA LEU A 241 -1.49 18.70 7.39
C LEU A 241 0.03 18.69 7.67
N GLU A 242 0.87 18.44 6.66
CA GLU A 242 2.34 18.50 6.82
C GLU A 242 2.80 19.89 7.29
N LYS A 243 2.24 20.95 6.72
CA LYS A 243 2.56 22.33 7.10
C LYS A 243 2.12 22.63 8.52
N ALA A 244 0.94 22.20 8.93
CA ALA A 244 0.44 22.37 10.30
C ALA A 244 1.35 21.65 11.31
N VAL A 245 1.71 20.39 11.04
CA VAL A 245 2.58 19.58 11.91
C VAL A 245 3.99 20.17 12.00
N LYS A 246 4.54 20.71 10.91
CA LYS A 246 5.89 21.33 10.89
C LYS A 246 5.97 22.68 11.57
N LYS A 247 4.95 23.53 11.41
CA LYS A 247 5.02 24.95 11.82
C LYS A 247 4.52 25.23 13.22
N ARG A 248 3.68 24.36 13.77
CA ARG A 248 3.15 24.50 15.13
C ARG A 248 4.13 23.90 16.14
N ASN A 249 4.09 24.42 17.37
CA ASN A 249 4.91 23.93 18.46
C ASN A 249 4.15 22.81 19.20
N PHE A 250 4.57 21.57 19.03
CA PHE A 250 4.04 20.43 19.78
C PHE A 250 5.10 19.86 20.73
N ASN A 251 4.67 18.96 21.62
CA ASN A 251 5.62 18.02 22.22
C ASN A 251 6.29 17.17 21.13
N LYS A 252 7.61 16.96 21.24
CA LYS A 252 8.42 16.24 20.25
C LYS A 252 7.84 14.86 19.91
N SER A 253 7.42 14.09 20.91
CA SER A 253 6.86 12.75 20.71
C SER A 253 5.53 12.77 19.93
N LEU A 254 4.68 13.78 20.17
CA LEU A 254 3.41 13.93 19.46
C LEU A 254 3.66 14.37 18.01
N GLN A 255 4.58 15.31 17.80
CA GLN A 255 4.95 15.74 16.45
C GLN A 255 5.51 14.59 15.61
N GLU A 256 6.40 13.78 16.19
CA GLU A 256 6.98 12.59 15.55
C GLU A 256 5.92 11.54 15.21
N ASP A 257 4.98 11.26 16.13
CA ASP A 257 3.88 10.32 15.89
C ASP A 257 2.96 10.82 14.76
N MET A 258 2.55 12.08 14.78
CA MET A 258 1.72 12.67 13.72
C MET A 258 2.44 12.68 12.37
N TRP A 259 3.73 13.03 12.35
CA TRP A 259 4.54 13.02 11.13
C TRP A 259 4.67 11.60 10.54
N ARG A 260 4.91 10.61 11.41
CA ARG A 260 4.94 9.19 11.03
C ARG A 260 3.61 8.74 10.45
N ARG A 261 2.48 9.10 11.07
CA ARG A 261 1.13 8.78 10.58
C ARG A 261 0.85 9.43 9.23
N ILE A 262 1.15 10.71 9.06
CA ILE A 262 0.99 11.40 7.76
C ILE A 262 1.83 10.71 6.68
N SER A 263 3.09 10.40 6.98
CA SER A 263 3.99 9.71 6.04
C SER A 263 3.46 8.32 5.68
N HIS A 264 2.93 7.58 6.66
CA HIS A 264 2.29 6.30 6.44
C HIS A 264 1.03 6.42 5.55
N SER A 265 0.13 7.36 5.85
CA SER A 265 -1.06 7.63 5.04
C SER A 265 -0.68 7.96 3.60
N ARG A 266 0.34 8.80 3.40
CA ARG A 266 0.82 9.16 2.06
C ARG A 266 1.24 7.93 1.26
N LYS A 267 2.07 7.07 1.87
CA LYS A 267 2.49 5.81 1.26
C LYS A 267 1.28 4.93 0.93
N LYS A 268 0.34 4.76 1.87
CA LYS A 268 -0.86 3.95 1.65
C LYS A 268 -1.76 4.49 0.54
N MET A 269 -1.92 5.80 0.41
CA MET A 269 -2.69 6.40 -0.70
C MET A 269 -2.03 6.14 -2.06
N VAL A 270 -0.70 6.25 -2.15
CA VAL A 270 0.05 5.95 -3.37
C VAL A 270 -0.04 4.46 -3.73
N GLU A 271 0.11 3.57 -2.75
CA GLU A 271 -0.07 2.12 -2.93
C GLU A 271 -1.51 1.76 -3.35
N ILE A 272 -2.54 2.39 -2.76
CA ILE A 272 -3.94 2.19 -3.18
C ILE A 272 -4.12 2.61 -4.65
N ALA A 273 -3.58 3.77 -5.04
CA ALA A 273 -3.67 4.23 -6.42
C ALA A 273 -3.04 3.22 -7.39
N HIS A 274 -1.86 2.69 -7.04
CA HIS A 274 -1.20 1.67 -7.84
C HIS A 274 -1.99 0.36 -7.89
N LEU A 275 -2.52 -0.15 -6.76
CA LEU A 275 -3.37 -1.36 -6.74
C LEU A 275 -4.59 -1.22 -7.65
N LEU A 276 -5.24 -0.05 -7.64
CA LEU A 276 -6.38 0.22 -8.53
C LEU A 276 -5.96 0.19 -10.00
N LEU A 277 -4.86 0.84 -10.38
CA LEU A 277 -4.35 0.83 -11.76
C LEU A 277 -3.87 -0.57 -12.18
N GLN A 278 -3.21 -1.28 -11.28
CA GLN A 278 -2.70 -2.63 -11.49
C GLN A 278 -3.83 -3.58 -11.84
N HIS A 279 -4.88 -3.66 -11.01
CA HIS A 279 -5.95 -4.64 -11.19
C HIS A 279 -7.02 -4.21 -12.21
N THR A 280 -7.20 -2.91 -12.46
CA THR A 280 -8.25 -2.45 -13.39
C THR A 280 -7.76 -2.09 -14.78
N CYS A 281 -6.44 -1.97 -14.98
CA CYS A 281 -5.82 -1.63 -16.26
C CYS A 281 -4.63 -2.54 -16.60
N LEU A 282 -3.55 -2.53 -15.81
CA LEU A 282 -2.28 -3.18 -16.19
C LEU A 282 -2.36 -4.70 -16.29
N GLN A 283 -2.98 -5.36 -15.31
CA GLN A 283 -3.14 -6.82 -15.30
C GLN A 283 -4.02 -7.31 -16.47
N PRO A 284 -5.22 -6.74 -16.73
CA PRO A 284 -5.99 -7.08 -17.93
C PRO A 284 -5.25 -6.87 -19.26
N ILE A 285 -4.34 -5.89 -19.32
CA ILE A 285 -3.46 -5.65 -20.48
C ILE A 285 -2.45 -6.78 -20.62
N LEU A 286 -1.77 -7.15 -19.53
CA LEU A 286 -0.76 -8.21 -19.50
C LEU A 286 -1.33 -9.60 -19.80
N GLU A 287 -2.57 -9.86 -19.36
CA GLU A 287 -3.27 -11.12 -19.61
C GLU A 287 -3.87 -11.23 -21.02
N GLY A 288 -3.81 -10.16 -21.82
CA GLY A 288 -4.30 -10.17 -23.21
C GLY A 288 -5.82 -10.25 -23.33
N SER A 289 -6.55 -9.55 -22.45
CA SER A 289 -8.02 -9.52 -22.46
C SER A 289 -8.61 -8.92 -23.75
N GLU A 290 -9.85 -9.31 -24.09
CA GLU A 290 -10.51 -8.91 -25.36
C GLU A 290 -10.66 -7.38 -25.53
N ASN A 291 -10.72 -6.62 -24.43
CA ASN A 291 -10.91 -5.17 -24.41
C ASN A 291 -9.62 -4.37 -24.14
N MET A 292 -8.47 -4.92 -24.51
CA MET A 292 -7.13 -4.36 -24.26
C MET A 292 -7.02 -2.85 -24.56
N VAL A 293 -7.58 -2.38 -25.68
CA VAL A 293 -7.56 -0.95 -26.07
C VAL A 293 -8.28 -0.06 -25.05
N SER A 294 -9.41 -0.50 -24.50
CA SER A 294 -10.15 0.24 -23.47
C SER A 294 -9.32 0.40 -22.20
N TYR A 295 -8.61 -0.65 -21.79
CA TYR A 295 -7.78 -0.61 -20.59
C TYR A 295 -6.57 0.31 -20.75
N VAL A 296 -5.98 0.37 -21.95
CA VAL A 296 -4.90 1.32 -22.27
C VAL A 296 -5.42 2.75 -22.22
N GLU A 297 -6.55 3.02 -22.87
CA GLU A 297 -7.16 4.35 -22.86
C GLU A 297 -7.52 4.81 -21.44
N ASP A 298 -8.10 3.92 -20.63
CA ASP A 298 -8.38 4.19 -19.22
C ASP A 298 -7.10 4.51 -18.44
N LEU A 299 -6.03 3.75 -18.63
CA LEU A 299 -4.76 3.98 -17.95
C LEU A 299 -4.15 5.34 -18.33
N LEU A 300 -4.08 5.64 -19.63
CA LEU A 300 -3.59 6.93 -20.11
C LEU A 300 -4.46 8.09 -19.64
N GLN A 301 -5.78 7.89 -19.54
CA GLN A 301 -6.70 8.89 -19.00
C GLN A 301 -6.44 9.15 -17.52
N ASN A 302 -6.20 8.11 -16.72
CA ASN A 302 -5.83 8.25 -15.31
C ASN A 302 -4.49 8.98 -15.14
N PHE A 303 -3.45 8.61 -15.90
CA PHE A 303 -2.17 9.32 -15.89
C PHE A 303 -2.32 10.79 -16.32
N THR A 304 -3.20 11.07 -17.29
CA THR A 304 -3.50 12.45 -17.70
C THR A 304 -4.18 13.23 -16.57
N ALA A 305 -5.09 12.60 -15.81
CA ALA A 305 -5.73 13.23 -14.66
C ALA A 305 -4.71 13.57 -13.55
N PHE A 306 -3.72 12.69 -13.32
CA PHE A 306 -2.66 12.95 -12.35
C PHE A 306 -1.78 14.16 -12.68
N LEU A 307 -1.68 14.58 -13.95
CA LEU A 307 -0.89 15.76 -14.34
C LEU A 307 -1.34 17.07 -13.66
N GLN A 308 -2.60 17.13 -13.22
CA GLN A 308 -3.13 18.28 -12.48
C GLN A 308 -2.70 18.25 -11.00
N GLU A 309 -2.45 17.06 -10.46
CA GLU A 309 -2.14 16.79 -9.06
C GLU A 309 -0.63 16.60 -8.89
N LYS A 310 0.14 17.69 -9.03
CA LYS A 310 1.60 17.63 -9.19
C LYS A 310 2.31 17.00 -7.99
N ARG A 311 1.85 17.28 -6.77
CA ARG A 311 2.47 16.71 -5.56
C ARG A 311 2.17 15.23 -5.43
N PHE A 312 0.92 14.82 -5.67
CA PHE A 312 0.56 13.41 -5.74
C PHE A 312 1.38 12.69 -6.81
N LEU A 313 1.44 13.23 -8.03
CA LEU A 313 2.12 12.63 -9.17
C LEU A 313 3.62 12.43 -8.92
N ALA A 314 4.30 13.42 -8.34
CA ALA A 314 5.71 13.28 -7.99
C ALA A 314 5.96 12.18 -6.95
N ASP A 315 5.10 12.07 -5.92
CA ASP A 315 5.23 11.05 -4.88
C ASP A 315 4.79 9.65 -5.37
N TYR A 316 3.87 9.58 -6.34
CA TYR A 316 3.47 8.35 -7.03
C TYR A 316 4.62 7.83 -7.91
N ASP A 317 5.15 8.68 -8.80
CA ASP A 317 6.23 8.33 -9.73
C ASP A 317 7.54 7.96 -9.01
N GLU A 318 7.76 8.48 -7.80
CA GLU A 318 8.90 8.08 -6.96
C GLU A 318 8.82 6.61 -6.51
N GLN A 319 7.63 6.07 -6.30
CA GLN A 319 7.44 4.68 -5.86
C GLN A 319 7.08 3.73 -7.02
N PHE A 320 6.32 4.20 -7.99
CA PHE A 320 5.82 3.45 -9.13
C PHE A 320 6.10 4.27 -10.41
N PRO A 321 7.31 4.16 -11.00
CA PRO A 321 7.71 4.99 -12.12
C PRO A 321 6.77 4.83 -13.31
N ILE A 322 6.12 5.92 -13.72
CA ILE A 322 5.16 5.90 -14.84
C ILE A 322 5.87 5.55 -16.16
N ALA A 323 7.16 5.85 -16.27
CA ALA A 323 7.97 5.49 -17.41
C ALA A 323 8.04 3.97 -17.63
N ASP A 324 8.08 3.18 -16.56
CA ASP A 324 8.15 1.73 -16.65
C ASP A 324 6.82 1.18 -17.19
N ASP A 325 5.69 1.65 -16.65
CA ASP A 325 4.35 1.29 -17.13
C ASP A 325 4.15 1.70 -18.60
N ILE A 326 4.55 2.92 -18.99
CA ILE A 326 4.47 3.37 -20.39
C ILE A 326 5.34 2.50 -21.31
N SER A 327 6.54 2.12 -20.87
CA SER A 327 7.42 1.25 -21.65
C SER A 327 6.81 -0.13 -21.87
N LEU A 328 6.13 -0.67 -20.85
CA LEU A 328 5.39 -1.92 -20.92
C LEU A 328 4.20 -1.82 -21.88
N LEU A 329 3.48 -0.69 -21.88
CA LEU A 329 2.43 -0.43 -22.85
C LEU A 329 2.95 -0.34 -24.29
N GLN A 330 4.08 0.35 -24.53
CA GLN A 330 4.68 0.45 -25.86
C GLN A 330 5.15 -0.92 -26.39
N GLN A 331 5.63 -1.79 -25.50
CA GLN A 331 5.99 -3.17 -25.86
C GLN A 331 4.76 -4.02 -26.22
N ALA A 332 3.69 -3.91 -25.43
CA ALA A 332 2.44 -4.63 -25.66
C ALA A 332 1.64 -4.08 -26.86
N PHE A 333 1.78 -2.79 -27.16
CA PHE A 333 1.06 -2.07 -28.22
C PHE A 333 1.99 -1.18 -29.05
N PRO A 334 2.58 -1.72 -30.13
CA PRO A 334 3.46 -0.96 -31.01
C PRO A 334 2.80 0.22 -31.75
N HIS A 335 1.47 0.30 -31.75
CA HIS A 335 0.69 1.38 -32.37
C HIS A 335 0.27 2.49 -31.40
N LEU A 336 0.79 2.47 -30.16
CA LEU A 336 0.54 3.51 -29.17
C LEU A 336 1.07 4.86 -29.65
N ASP A 337 0.33 5.94 -29.42
CA ASP A 337 0.74 7.28 -29.83
C ASP A 337 1.91 7.82 -28.98
N ASP A 338 3.10 7.82 -29.57
CA ASP A 338 4.32 8.35 -28.96
C ASP A 338 4.22 9.81 -28.55
N THR A 339 3.37 10.61 -29.21
CA THR A 339 3.16 12.02 -28.86
C THR A 339 2.47 12.14 -27.51
N ARG A 340 1.47 11.29 -27.28
CA ARG A 340 0.69 11.27 -26.03
C ARG A 340 1.53 10.75 -24.87
N THR A 341 2.28 9.68 -25.06
CA THR A 341 3.17 9.14 -24.02
C THR A 341 4.31 10.11 -23.69
N SER A 342 4.88 10.78 -24.69
CA SER A 342 5.90 11.83 -24.48
C SER A 342 5.35 13.02 -23.69
N TYR A 343 4.12 13.46 -23.99
CA TYR A 343 3.45 14.53 -23.24
C TYR A 343 3.25 14.14 -21.75
N LEU A 344 2.84 12.91 -21.49
CA LEU A 344 2.69 12.40 -20.11
C LEU A 344 4.02 12.43 -19.37
N LEU A 345 5.09 11.89 -19.97
CA LEU A 345 6.42 11.85 -19.35
C LEU A 345 6.97 13.25 -19.07
N GLN A 346 6.76 14.19 -19.99
CA GLN A 346 7.13 15.60 -19.77
C GLN A 346 6.31 16.24 -18.66
N GLY A 347 5.02 15.90 -18.55
CA GLY A 347 4.16 16.35 -17.46
C GLY A 347 4.60 15.82 -16.09
N VAL A 348 5.09 14.58 -16.03
CA VAL A 348 5.71 14.00 -14.83
C VAL A 348 6.97 14.78 -14.46
N GLU A 349 7.88 15.02 -15.40
CA GLU A 349 9.10 15.80 -15.17
C GLU A 349 8.80 17.21 -14.63
N SER A 350 7.83 17.90 -15.24
CA SER A 350 7.36 19.21 -14.76
C SER A 350 6.80 19.17 -13.33
N SER A 351 6.20 18.04 -12.93
CA SER A 351 5.68 17.85 -11.57
C SER A 351 6.81 17.72 -10.55
N TRP A 352 7.86 16.95 -10.86
CA TRP A 352 9.08 16.87 -10.04
C TRP A 352 9.73 18.24 -9.83
N GLU A 353 9.90 19.01 -10.92
CA GLU A 353 10.45 20.36 -10.87
C GLU A 353 9.63 21.29 -9.97
N SER A 354 8.29 21.22 -10.08
CA SER A 354 7.40 22.07 -9.29
C SER A 354 7.44 21.79 -7.78
N VAL A 355 7.71 20.54 -7.39
CA VAL A 355 7.85 20.13 -5.99
C VAL A 355 9.27 20.38 -5.47
N GLY A 356 10.22 20.73 -6.35
CA GLY A 356 11.62 20.97 -6.00
C GLY A 356 12.41 19.69 -5.72
N LYS A 357 11.91 18.54 -6.15
CA LYS A 357 12.62 17.25 -6.07
C LYS A 357 13.40 17.01 -7.36
N LYS A 358 14.61 16.47 -7.27
CA LYS A 358 15.35 15.92 -8.43
C LYS A 358 15.16 14.41 -8.45
N ARG A 359 14.85 13.83 -9.62
CA ARG A 359 14.85 12.37 -9.80
C ARG A 359 16.24 11.81 -9.46
N SER A 360 16.27 10.72 -8.71
CA SER A 360 17.50 9.99 -8.34
C SER A 360 18.05 9.11 -9.48
N PHE A 361 17.33 8.99 -10.60
CA PHE A 361 17.76 8.23 -11.77
C PHE A 361 17.83 9.11 -13.04
N PRO A 362 18.91 9.00 -13.85
CA PRO A 362 18.93 9.63 -15.15
C PRO A 362 18.01 8.85 -16.09
N SER A 363 16.96 9.49 -16.59
CA SER A 363 16.27 8.98 -17.77
C SER A 363 17.29 8.85 -18.90
N SER A 364 17.42 7.65 -19.45
CA SER A 364 18.21 7.36 -20.64
C SER A 364 17.56 8.05 -21.84
N ALA A 365 17.81 9.34 -21.99
CA ALA A 365 17.39 10.14 -23.12
C ALA A 365 18.43 9.97 -24.24
N ASN A 366 18.21 8.99 -25.13
CA ASN A 366 18.76 9.05 -26.48
C ASN A 366 18.09 10.23 -27.21
N HIS A 367 18.61 11.43 -27.00
CA HIS A 367 18.29 12.56 -27.85
C HIS A 367 19.01 12.38 -29.19
N SER A 368 18.26 11.93 -30.19
CA SER A 368 18.56 12.20 -31.60
C SER A 368 18.40 13.71 -31.84
N ALA A 369 19.51 14.44 -31.64
CA ALA A 369 19.59 15.85 -31.98
C ALA A 369 19.51 16.04 -33.51
N GLY A 370 18.31 16.33 -34.02
CA GLY A 370 18.09 16.85 -35.36
C GLY A 370 18.69 18.25 -35.49
N ALA A 371 19.90 18.32 -36.04
CA ALA A 371 20.57 19.58 -36.35
C ALA A 371 19.84 20.32 -37.48
N LYS A 372 19.34 21.52 -37.18
CA LYS A 372 18.84 22.48 -38.17
C LYS A 372 19.99 22.95 -39.07
N SER A 373 19.81 22.69 -40.37
CA SER A 373 20.62 23.18 -41.48
C SER A 373 20.74 24.71 -41.48
N LYS A 374 21.99 25.20 -41.48
CA LYS A 374 22.35 26.55 -41.95
C LYS A 374 22.98 26.40 -43.34
N THR A 375 22.39 27.10 -44.30
CA THR A 375 22.97 27.36 -45.63
C THR A 375 24.14 28.33 -45.53
N GLY A 376 25.21 28.10 -46.32
CA GLY A 376 26.16 29.15 -46.67
C GLY A 376 27.64 28.75 -46.79
N ARG A 377 28.00 28.25 -47.97
CA ARG A 377 29.27 28.40 -48.72
C ARG A 377 30.65 28.02 -48.13
N ASP A 378 31.34 27.31 -49.03
CA ASP A 378 32.76 27.33 -49.40
C ASP A 378 33.75 26.32 -48.79
N LEU A 379 34.16 25.42 -49.72
CA LEU A 379 35.52 24.97 -50.04
C LEU A 379 36.29 24.09 -49.05
N ALA A 380 36.44 22.81 -49.45
CA ALA A 380 37.71 22.16 -49.82
C ALA A 380 37.91 20.76 -49.21
N VAL A 381 37.84 19.75 -50.11
CA VAL A 381 38.82 18.67 -50.29
C VAL A 381 39.41 18.02 -49.03
N SER A 382 39.09 16.76 -48.76
CA SER A 382 39.93 15.65 -49.24
C SER A 382 39.39 14.26 -48.87
N GLN A 383 39.73 13.32 -49.74
CA GLN A 383 39.38 11.91 -49.79
C GLN A 383 39.99 11.10 -48.62
N LYS A 384 39.32 10.04 -48.14
CA LYS A 384 39.59 8.65 -48.58
C LYS A 384 38.77 7.61 -47.81
N GLU A 385 38.44 6.58 -48.58
CA GLU A 385 37.76 5.33 -48.27
C GLU A 385 38.49 4.46 -47.24
N GLY A 386 37.76 3.51 -46.62
CA GLY A 386 38.37 2.33 -46.01
C GLY A 386 37.43 1.53 -45.12
N ALA A 387 36.89 0.45 -45.67
CA ALA A 387 36.06 -0.56 -45.01
C ALA A 387 36.84 -1.43 -43.98
N GLY A 388 36.11 -2.05 -43.04
CA GLY A 388 36.64 -3.16 -42.24
C GLY A 388 35.71 -3.61 -41.11
N VAL A 389 35.32 -4.88 -41.14
CA VAL A 389 34.42 -5.62 -40.23
C VAL A 389 35.25 -6.36 -39.16
N LEU A 390 34.67 -6.57 -37.96
CA LEU A 390 34.69 -7.78 -37.09
C LEU A 390 35.02 -7.54 -35.59
N GLU A 391 34.01 -7.91 -34.77
CA GLU A 391 33.97 -8.76 -33.57
C GLU A 391 34.91 -8.57 -32.35
N ASP A 392 34.23 -8.49 -31.19
CA ASP A 392 34.50 -9.01 -29.84
C ASP A 392 35.91 -8.96 -29.24
N ARG A 393 36.04 -8.19 -28.14
CA ARG A 393 36.51 -8.72 -26.84
C ARG A 393 36.34 -7.73 -25.69
N GLU A 394 35.83 -8.24 -24.58
CA GLU A 394 35.80 -7.65 -23.25
C GLU A 394 37.20 -7.24 -22.77
N GLU A 395 37.31 -6.07 -22.17
CA GLU A 395 38.33 -5.78 -21.16
C GLU A 395 37.83 -4.73 -20.15
N LEU A 396 37.87 -5.13 -18.88
CA LEU A 396 37.56 -4.35 -17.69
C LEU A 396 38.53 -3.17 -17.54
N ARG A 397 38.02 -1.97 -17.23
CA ARG A 397 38.65 -1.05 -16.26
C ARG A 397 37.83 0.21 -15.99
N GLY A 398 37.66 0.51 -14.70
CA GLY A 398 37.57 1.88 -14.19
C GLY A 398 36.22 2.32 -13.66
N VAL A 399 35.76 1.76 -12.54
CA VAL A 399 34.75 2.42 -11.70
C VAL A 399 35.52 3.29 -10.70
N GLU A 400 35.69 4.57 -11.04
CA GLU A 400 36.07 5.58 -10.06
C GLU A 400 34.81 6.37 -9.65
N GLY A 401 34.38 6.12 -8.40
CA GLY A 401 33.92 7.15 -7.49
C GLY A 401 32.57 7.82 -7.78
N ALA A 402 31.47 7.11 -7.59
CA ALA A 402 30.20 7.74 -7.20
C ALA A 402 30.13 7.73 -5.66
N VAL A 403 30.62 8.80 -5.03
CA VAL A 403 30.46 9.02 -3.58
C VAL A 403 28.97 9.26 -3.31
N CYS A 404 28.28 8.24 -2.80
CA CYS A 404 26.94 8.38 -2.22
C CYS A 404 27.09 8.97 -0.81
N THR A 405 26.64 10.20 -0.60
CA THR A 405 26.52 10.79 0.73
C THR A 405 25.27 10.21 1.40
N LEU A 406 25.43 9.10 2.13
CA LEU A 406 24.39 8.58 3.01
C LEU A 406 24.15 9.54 4.17
N THR A 407 22.90 9.66 4.59
CA THR A 407 22.57 10.44 5.79
C THR A 407 22.95 9.65 7.04
N ALA A 408 23.32 10.35 8.13
CA ALA A 408 23.71 9.71 9.39
C ALA A 408 22.64 8.73 9.94
N GLY A 409 21.35 8.98 9.65
CA GLY A 409 20.25 8.10 10.06
C GLY A 409 20.15 6.81 9.25
N GLU A 410 20.49 6.83 7.95
CA GLU A 410 20.51 5.63 7.11
C GLU A 410 21.67 4.71 7.50
N LEU A 411 22.82 5.29 7.84
CA LEU A 411 23.98 4.56 8.33
C LEU A 411 23.68 3.85 9.66
N GLU A 412 23.05 4.56 10.61
CA GLU A 412 22.65 3.98 11.90
C GLU A 412 21.64 2.83 11.72
N SER A 413 20.71 2.97 10.77
CA SER A 413 19.74 1.92 10.44
C SER A 413 20.42 0.66 9.88
N LEU A 414 21.44 0.82 9.02
CA LEU A 414 22.22 -0.29 8.47
C LEU A 414 23.06 -0.97 9.55
N LEU A 415 23.71 -0.18 10.42
CA LEU A 415 24.49 -0.69 11.55
C LEU A 415 23.62 -1.50 12.52
N SER A 416 22.44 -0.97 12.89
CA SER A 416 21.49 -1.67 13.77
C SER A 416 21.02 -2.99 13.15
N SER A 417 20.70 -3.00 11.85
CA SER A 417 20.22 -4.20 11.15
C SER A 417 21.24 -5.34 11.17
N ILE A 418 22.51 -5.03 10.95
CA ILE A 418 23.58 -6.04 11.01
C ILE A 418 23.84 -6.49 12.45
N ARG A 419 23.81 -5.56 13.40
CA ARG A 419 24.05 -5.85 14.82
C ARG A 419 22.95 -6.70 15.46
N ASP A 420 21.70 -6.55 15.01
CA ASP A 420 20.58 -7.38 15.47
C ASP A 420 20.77 -8.86 15.09
N LEU A 421 21.46 -9.12 13.98
CA LEU A 421 21.74 -10.48 13.49
C LEU A 421 23.10 -11.02 13.96
N LEU A 422 24.09 -10.14 14.13
CA LEU A 422 25.47 -10.47 14.50
C LEU A 422 25.93 -9.57 15.66
N PRO A 423 25.47 -9.81 16.89
CA PRO A 423 25.73 -8.92 18.03
C PRO A 423 27.17 -8.94 18.53
N ASP A 424 27.95 -9.96 18.15
CA ASP A 424 29.34 -10.16 18.58
C ASP A 424 30.34 -9.29 17.81
N LEU A 425 29.91 -8.61 16.74
CA LEU A 425 30.76 -7.78 15.88
C LEU A 425 30.81 -6.33 16.37
N GLY A 426 32.01 -5.76 16.33
CA GLY A 426 32.26 -4.35 16.66
C GLY A 426 31.72 -3.41 15.58
N GLU A 427 31.15 -2.28 16.00
CA GLU A 427 30.53 -1.30 15.10
C GLU A 427 31.51 -0.71 14.07
N GLY A 428 32.78 -0.52 14.45
CA GLY A 428 33.82 -0.06 13.54
C GLY A 428 34.19 -1.09 12.46
N PHE A 429 34.08 -2.38 12.79
CA PHE A 429 34.26 -3.45 11.81
C PHE A 429 33.08 -3.53 10.83
N ILE A 430 31.85 -3.40 11.35
CA ILE A 430 30.64 -3.39 10.52
C ILE A 430 30.66 -2.21 9.54
N LEU A 431 31.09 -1.03 10.01
CA LEU A 431 31.19 0.17 9.18
C LEU A 431 32.21 -0.01 8.03
N ALA A 432 33.40 -0.57 8.32
CA ALA A 432 34.38 -0.88 7.28
C ALA A 432 33.85 -1.89 6.26
N CYS A 433 33.05 -2.88 6.69
CA CYS A 433 32.39 -3.81 5.78
C CYS A 433 31.35 -3.09 4.91
N LEU A 434 30.54 -2.21 5.50
CA LEU A 434 29.55 -1.43 4.75
C LEU A 434 30.21 -0.51 3.71
N GLU A 435 31.33 0.13 4.03
CA GLU A 435 32.07 0.96 3.07
C GLU A 435 32.59 0.16 1.86
N GLU A 436 33.15 -1.04 2.10
CA GLU A 436 33.70 -1.88 1.03
C GLU A 436 32.59 -2.50 0.15
N TYR A 437 31.46 -2.87 0.76
CA TYR A 437 30.34 -3.54 0.08
C TYR A 437 29.23 -2.59 -0.36
N GLY A 438 29.51 -1.30 -0.51
CA GLY A 438 28.58 -0.31 -1.08
C GLY A 438 27.34 -0.07 -0.24
N TYR A 439 27.47 -0.14 1.09
CA TYR A 439 26.44 0.06 2.09
C TYR A 439 25.23 -0.89 1.98
N ASN A 440 25.46 -2.09 1.45
CA ASN A 440 24.44 -3.14 1.36
C ASN A 440 24.55 -4.09 2.57
N SER A 441 23.59 -4.03 3.49
CA SER A 441 23.59 -4.86 4.70
C SER A 441 23.48 -6.36 4.42
N GLU A 442 22.67 -6.76 3.45
CA GLU A 442 22.49 -8.18 3.08
C GLU A 442 23.79 -8.76 2.51
N LEU A 443 24.49 -7.98 1.68
CA LEU A 443 25.77 -8.39 1.11
C LEU A 443 26.84 -8.52 2.20
N VAL A 444 26.88 -7.60 3.17
CA VAL A 444 27.78 -7.69 4.33
C VAL A 444 27.49 -8.94 5.16
N ILE A 445 26.23 -9.17 5.51
CA ILE A 445 25.80 -10.34 6.31
C ILE A 445 26.17 -11.64 5.60
N ASN A 446 25.86 -11.75 4.30
CA ASN A 446 26.15 -12.96 3.53
C ASN A 446 27.66 -13.23 3.43
N ASN A 447 28.48 -12.20 3.18
CA ASN A 447 29.93 -12.40 3.10
C ASN A 447 30.57 -12.74 4.45
N ILE A 448 30.00 -12.25 5.56
CA ILE A 448 30.45 -12.62 6.91
C ILE A 448 30.05 -14.06 7.25
N LEU A 449 28.82 -14.47 6.93
CA LEU A 449 28.33 -15.83 7.21
C LEU A 449 29.01 -16.90 6.34
N GLU A 450 29.41 -16.55 5.12
CA GLU A 450 30.06 -17.47 4.17
C GLU A 450 31.60 -17.47 4.26
N ASP A 451 32.20 -16.73 5.20
CA ASP A 451 33.66 -16.53 5.30
C ASP A 451 34.31 -16.06 3.98
N LYS A 452 33.59 -15.21 3.23
CA LYS A 452 34.01 -14.66 1.91
C LYS A 452 34.37 -13.17 1.98
N LEU A 453 34.95 -12.75 3.10
CA LEU A 453 35.40 -11.37 3.27
C LEU A 453 36.57 -11.03 2.35
N SER A 454 36.62 -9.78 1.89
CA SER A 454 37.79 -9.22 1.18
C SER A 454 39.06 -9.41 2.04
N PRO A 455 40.24 -9.71 1.44
CA PRO A 455 41.48 -9.90 2.20
C PRO A 455 41.90 -8.70 3.06
N SER A 456 41.36 -7.51 2.75
CA SER A 456 41.49 -6.28 3.52
C SER A 456 40.73 -6.37 4.85
N LEU A 457 39.49 -6.86 4.79
CA LEU A 457 38.54 -6.94 5.90
C LEU A 457 38.80 -8.16 6.80
N ASP A 458 39.28 -9.27 6.25
CA ASP A 458 39.57 -10.49 7.03
C ASP A 458 40.76 -10.32 7.99
N LYS A 459 41.59 -9.28 7.76
CA LYS A 459 42.72 -8.92 8.65
C LYS A 459 42.34 -7.88 9.71
N LEU A 460 41.16 -7.27 9.63
CA LEU A 460 40.68 -6.32 10.63
C LEU A 460 40.19 -7.04 11.89
N ASP A 461 40.30 -6.36 13.02
CA ASP A 461 39.77 -6.87 14.28
C ASP A 461 38.24 -6.86 14.25
N LYS A 462 37.63 -8.05 14.36
CA LYS A 462 36.17 -8.24 14.33
C LYS A 462 35.46 -7.57 15.51
N ALA A 463 36.18 -7.24 16.60
CA ALA A 463 35.64 -6.56 17.79
C ALA A 463 35.93 -5.04 17.82
N MET A 464 36.38 -4.44 16.70
CA MET A 464 36.74 -3.03 16.63
C MET A 464 35.54 -2.10 16.94
N ALA A 465 35.66 -1.28 17.98
CA ALA A 465 34.68 -0.23 18.33
C ALA A 465 34.81 1.01 17.42
N SER A 466 33.70 1.72 17.18
CA SER A 466 33.73 2.98 16.40
C SER A 466 34.47 4.09 17.15
N LEU A 467 35.26 4.89 16.42
CA LEU A 467 35.90 6.09 16.97
C LEU A 467 34.88 7.24 17.05
N PRO A 468 34.88 8.07 18.10
CA PRO A 468 33.96 9.19 18.20
C PRO A 468 34.27 10.27 17.16
N ASP A 469 33.25 10.63 16.38
CA ASP A 469 33.31 11.65 15.33
C ASP A 469 33.74 13.01 15.90
N SER A 470 34.86 13.53 15.40
CA SER A 470 35.31 14.89 15.65
C SER A 470 34.57 15.80 14.67
N GLY A 471 33.65 16.62 15.20
CA GLY A 471 32.80 17.48 14.39
C GLY A 471 33.55 18.41 13.42
N GLY A 472 32.95 18.58 12.24
CA GLY A 472 33.27 19.59 11.24
C GLY A 472 32.00 20.02 10.53
#